data_AF-A0A2B7XYI3-F1
#
_entry.id   AF-A0A2B7XYI3-F1
#
_cell.length_a   1.000
_cell.length_b   1.000
_cell.length_c   1.000
_cell.angle_alpha   90.00
_cell.angle_beta   90.00
_cell.angle_gamma   90.00
#
_symmetry.space_group_name_H-M   'P 1'
#
loop_
_entity.id
_entity.type
_entity.pdbx_description
1 polymer ?
#
loop_
_entity_poly.entity_id
_entity_poly.type
_entity_poly.pdbx_seq_one_letter_code
_entity_poly.pdbx_strand_id
1 'polypeptide(L)'
;MGFTAINAQGLSAPPYFLAFLISVTTPWLSDRYKQRGLMVAFLSIVGCVGFNLLATCEAVSLRYIGVWLAAGGVFPAVANILPWTMNNQGSDTRRGMGVIIFNAVGQCSPFLGSNIFPRSEGPRYVRGQAISAGFMAFNCMLALALRTLLVWENRKLDKRYGTLAERARQRDERGEQTVVAEENYGPDYIYEL
;
A
#
# COMPACT_ATOMS: atom_id res chain seq x y z
N MET A 1 0.63 22.92 -16.30
CA MET A 1 1.07 22.60 -17.69
C MET A 1 0.38 23.49 -18.75
N GLY A 2 -0.27 24.61 -18.39
CA GLY A 2 -0.83 25.55 -19.37
C GLY A 2 -2.13 25.12 -20.06
N PHE A 3 -2.69 23.95 -19.74
CA PHE A 3 -3.96 23.50 -20.30
C PHE A 3 -5.16 24.19 -19.66
N THR A 4 -6.21 24.44 -20.45
CA THR A 4 -7.53 24.85 -19.96
C THR A 4 -8.12 23.76 -19.07
N ALA A 5 -9.02 24.13 -18.14
CA ALA A 5 -9.60 23.19 -17.18
C ALA A 5 -10.25 21.96 -17.85
N ILE A 6 -10.92 22.16 -18.99
CA ILE A 6 -11.56 21.09 -19.77
C ILE A 6 -10.52 20.12 -20.36
N ASN A 7 -9.45 20.65 -20.97
CA ASN A 7 -8.40 19.81 -21.54
C ASN A 7 -7.58 19.10 -20.45
N ALA A 8 -7.38 19.74 -19.30
CA ALA A 8 -6.69 19.13 -18.17
C ALA A 8 -7.48 17.95 -17.57
N GLN A 9 -8.80 18.08 -17.43
CA GLN A 9 -9.66 16.98 -16.97
C GLN A 9 -9.65 15.82 -17.98
N GLY A 10 -9.79 16.12 -19.28
CA GLY A 10 -9.73 15.10 -20.34
C GLY A 10 -8.41 14.33 -20.36
N LEU A 11 -7.26 15.01 -20.17
CA LEU A 11 -5.95 14.38 -20.15
C LEU A 11 -5.68 13.54 -18.89
N SER A 12 -6.41 13.81 -17.79
CA SER A 12 -6.28 13.11 -16.51
C SER A 12 -7.10 11.82 -16.43
N ALA A 13 -8.16 11.68 -17.24
CA ALA A 13 -9.02 10.50 -17.23
C ALA A 13 -8.29 9.18 -17.57
N PRO A 14 -7.42 9.12 -18.60
CA PRO A 14 -6.70 7.87 -18.91
C PRO A 14 -5.73 7.41 -17.80
N PRO A 15 -4.90 8.28 -17.18
CA PRO A 15 -4.09 7.92 -16.01
C PRO A 15 -4.91 7.32 -14.86
N TYR A 16 -6.06 7.93 -14.53
CA TYR A 16 -6.92 7.42 -13.46
C TYR A 16 -7.57 6.09 -13.81
N PHE A 17 -7.96 5.89 -15.08
CA PHE A 17 -8.49 4.62 -15.54
C PHE A 17 -7.45 3.50 -15.43
N LEU A 18 -6.20 3.77 -15.82
CA LEU A 18 -5.12 2.80 -15.62
C LEU A 18 -4.87 2.55 -14.12
N ALA A 19 -4.83 3.60 -13.30
CA ALA A 19 -4.66 3.46 -11.86
C ALA A 19 -5.77 2.61 -11.24
N PHE A 20 -7.01 2.74 -11.71
CA PHE A 20 -8.12 1.88 -11.32
C PHE A 20 -7.87 0.42 -11.67
N LEU A 21 -7.49 0.12 -12.92
CA LEU A 21 -7.16 -1.25 -13.35
C LEU A 21 -6.02 -1.86 -12.52
N ILE A 22 -4.96 -1.10 -12.26
CA ILE A 22 -3.84 -1.54 -11.43
C ILE A 22 -4.31 -1.75 -9.98
N SER A 23 -5.16 -0.87 -9.44
CA SER A 23 -5.68 -0.98 -8.07
C SER A 23 -6.56 -2.20 -7.85
N VAL A 24 -7.21 -2.71 -8.91
CA VAL A 24 -8.02 -3.94 -8.85
C VAL A 24 -7.15 -5.19 -9.06
N THR A 25 -6.18 -5.14 -9.97
CA THR A 25 -5.35 -6.30 -10.34
C THR A 25 -4.23 -6.57 -9.34
N THR A 26 -3.62 -5.52 -8.76
CA THR A 26 -2.50 -5.69 -7.85
C THR A 26 -2.88 -6.42 -6.55
N PRO A 27 -4.00 -6.14 -5.87
CA PRO A 27 -4.40 -6.94 -4.70
C PRO A 27 -4.53 -8.42 -5.03
N TRP A 28 -5.17 -8.76 -6.15
CA TRP A 28 -5.29 -10.16 -6.59
C TRP A 28 -3.92 -10.82 -6.81
N LEU A 29 -2.98 -10.11 -7.41
CA LEU A 29 -1.63 -10.61 -7.65
C LEU A 29 -0.82 -10.74 -6.34
N SER A 30 -0.98 -9.75 -5.46
CA SER A 30 -0.39 -9.67 -4.12
C SER A 30 -0.81 -10.86 -3.26
N ASP A 31 -2.09 -11.23 -3.35
CA ASP A 31 -2.70 -12.34 -2.63
C ASP A 31 -2.17 -13.69 -3.11
N ARG A 32 -1.96 -13.80 -4.43
CA ARG A 32 -1.40 -15.01 -5.03
C ARG A 32 0.06 -15.23 -4.64
N TYR A 33 0.87 -14.17 -4.56
CA TYR A 33 2.28 -14.27 -4.21
C TYR A 33 2.55 -14.21 -2.70
N LYS A 34 1.56 -13.83 -1.87
CA LYS A 34 1.71 -13.69 -0.40
C LYS A 34 2.90 -12.80 -0.01
N GLN A 35 3.15 -11.75 -0.80
CA GLN A 35 4.24 -10.78 -0.61
C GLN A 35 3.70 -9.34 -0.77
N ARG A 36 2.63 -9.06 -0.04
CA ARG A 36 1.93 -7.77 -0.02
C ARG A 36 2.84 -6.63 0.40
N GLY A 37 3.75 -6.83 1.36
CA GLY A 37 4.70 -5.80 1.77
C GLY A 37 5.67 -5.37 0.67
N LEU A 38 6.13 -6.31 -0.18
CA LEU A 38 6.98 -5.98 -1.34
C LEU A 38 6.19 -5.28 -2.44
N MET A 39 4.93 -5.66 -2.64
CA MET A 39 4.06 -5.01 -3.61
C MET A 39 3.81 -3.54 -3.25
N VAL A 40 3.50 -3.26 -1.98
CA VAL A 40 3.34 -1.88 -1.49
C VAL A 40 4.64 -1.09 -1.63
N ALA A 41 5.79 -1.68 -1.30
CA ALA A 41 7.09 -1.03 -1.48
C ALA A 41 7.38 -0.68 -2.94
N PHE A 42 7.14 -1.62 -3.87
CA PHE A 42 7.31 -1.38 -5.30
C PHE A 42 6.41 -0.25 -5.82
N LEU A 43 5.11 -0.29 -5.50
CA LEU A 43 4.16 0.76 -5.86
C LEU A 43 4.54 2.12 -5.27
N SER A 44 5.08 2.13 -4.05
CA SER A 44 5.58 3.34 -3.40
C SER A 44 6.78 3.94 -4.11
N ILE A 45 7.71 3.11 -4.59
CA ILE A 45 8.85 3.56 -5.41
C ILE A 45 8.37 4.14 -6.73
N VAL A 46 7.43 3.47 -7.42
CA VAL A 46 6.85 3.95 -8.68
C VAL A 46 6.22 5.33 -8.50
N GLY A 47 5.42 5.52 -7.45
CA GLY A 47 4.82 6.82 -7.14
C GLY A 47 5.86 7.88 -6.74
N CYS A 48 6.89 7.52 -5.99
CA CYS A 48 8.00 8.41 -5.63
C CYS A 48 8.75 8.91 -6.88
N VAL A 49 9.00 8.03 -7.85
CA VAL A 49 9.60 8.41 -9.14
C VAL A 49 8.67 9.36 -9.91
N GLY A 50 7.37 9.08 -9.94
CA GLY A 50 6.38 9.95 -10.56
C GLY A 50 6.39 11.38 -9.99
N PHE A 51 6.36 11.51 -8.67
CA PHE A 51 6.41 12.81 -8.00
C PHE A 51 7.74 13.54 -8.19
N ASN A 52 8.88 12.82 -8.17
CA ASN A 52 10.18 13.41 -8.47
C ASN A 52 10.25 13.93 -9.92
N LEU A 53 9.66 13.21 -10.88
CA LEU A 53 9.60 13.64 -12.27
C LEU A 53 8.76 14.92 -12.41
N LEU A 54 7.65 15.02 -11.67
CA LEU A 54 6.82 16.23 -11.61
C LEU A 54 7.53 17.44 -10.99
N ALA A 55 8.42 17.21 -10.02
CA ALA A 55 9.16 18.26 -9.33
C ALA A 55 10.34 18.78 -10.17
N THR A 56 11.08 17.88 -10.82
CA THR A 56 12.36 18.17 -11.48
C THR A 56 12.22 18.54 -12.95
N CYS A 57 11.28 17.94 -13.67
CA CYS A 57 11.19 18.09 -15.12
C CYS A 57 10.26 19.23 -15.55
N GLU A 58 10.67 19.95 -16.58
CA GLU A 58 9.90 21.06 -17.16
C GLU A 58 9.13 20.64 -18.41
N ALA A 59 9.66 19.67 -19.16
CA ALA A 59 9.04 19.15 -20.37
C ALA A 59 7.66 18.54 -20.10
N VAL A 60 6.66 18.95 -20.87
CA VAL A 60 5.26 18.51 -20.71
C VAL A 60 5.13 16.99 -20.81
N SER A 61 5.84 16.35 -21.73
CA SER A 61 5.82 14.89 -21.90
C SER A 61 6.29 14.15 -20.65
N LEU A 62 7.39 14.59 -20.03
CA LEU A 62 7.92 13.99 -18.81
C LEU A 62 6.99 14.19 -17.62
N ARG A 63 6.40 15.39 -17.50
CA ARG A 63 5.42 15.66 -16.44
C ARG A 63 4.15 14.84 -16.63
N TYR A 64 3.73 14.58 -17.87
CA TYR A 64 2.59 13.70 -18.14
C TYR A 64 2.90 12.28 -17.70
N ILE A 65 4.04 11.71 -18.10
CA ILE A 65 4.49 10.37 -17.64
C ILE A 65 4.52 10.31 -16.11
N GLY A 66 5.01 11.36 -15.45
CA GLY A 66 5.04 11.38 -13.99
C GLY A 66 3.65 11.35 -13.34
N VAL A 67 2.61 11.90 -14.00
CA VAL A 67 1.22 11.77 -13.54
C VAL A 67 0.75 10.32 -13.64
N TRP A 68 1.08 9.62 -14.73
CA TRP A 68 0.77 8.19 -14.87
C TRP A 68 1.44 7.36 -13.78
N LEU A 69 2.72 7.61 -13.51
CA LEU A 69 3.46 6.89 -12.47
C LEU A 69 2.97 7.23 -11.06
N ALA A 70 2.68 8.51 -10.78
CA ALA A 70 2.15 8.94 -9.49
C ALA A 70 0.77 8.31 -9.23
N ALA A 71 -0.15 8.38 -10.19
CA ALA A 71 -1.47 7.76 -10.06
C ALA A 71 -1.37 6.22 -9.97
N GLY A 72 -0.58 5.60 -10.85
CA GLY A 72 -0.37 4.15 -10.87
C GLY A 72 0.40 3.61 -9.66
N GLY A 73 1.07 4.44 -8.89
CA GLY A 73 1.72 4.06 -7.62
C GLY A 73 0.84 4.30 -6.40
N VAL A 74 0.24 5.48 -6.28
CA VAL A 74 -0.48 5.92 -5.08
C VAL A 74 -1.78 5.14 -4.87
N PHE A 75 -2.66 5.07 -5.88
CA PHE A 75 -3.96 4.42 -5.71
C PHE A 75 -3.84 2.92 -5.41
N PRO A 76 -3.01 2.15 -6.16
CA PRO A 76 -2.87 0.73 -5.89
C PRO A 76 -2.17 0.45 -4.56
N ALA A 77 -1.27 1.33 -4.10
CA ALA A 77 -0.64 1.19 -2.78
C ALA A 77 -1.71 1.26 -1.67
N VAL A 78 -2.61 2.26 -1.73
CA VAL A 78 -3.72 2.38 -0.77
C VAL A 78 -4.64 1.16 -0.82
N ALA A 79 -4.95 0.66 -2.02
CA ALA A 79 -5.77 -0.53 -2.21
C ALA A 79 -5.14 -1.81 -1.63
N ASN A 80 -3.81 -1.90 -1.54
CA ASN A 80 -3.11 -3.05 -0.95
C ASN A 80 -2.90 -2.91 0.58
N ILE A 81 -2.69 -1.69 1.10
CA ILE A 81 -2.40 -1.45 2.53
C ILE A 81 -3.57 -1.85 3.43
N LEU A 82 -4.80 -1.53 3.02
CA LEU A 82 -5.99 -1.81 3.85
C LEU A 82 -6.21 -3.33 4.01
N PRO A 83 -6.29 -4.15 2.95
CA PRO A 83 -6.37 -5.60 3.08
C PRO A 83 -5.20 -6.21 3.84
N TRP A 84 -3.97 -5.72 3.62
CA TRP A 84 -2.79 -6.21 4.31
C TRP A 84 -2.84 -5.96 5.82
N THR A 85 -3.31 -4.77 6.21
CA THR A 85 -3.51 -4.41 7.62
C THR A 85 -4.59 -5.29 8.25
N MET A 86 -5.70 -5.51 7.54
CA MET A 86 -6.84 -6.31 8.02
C MET A 86 -6.49 -7.79 8.15
N ASN A 87 -5.72 -8.35 7.21
CA ASN A 87 -5.34 -9.76 7.26
C ASN A 87 -4.32 -10.07 8.36
N ASN A 88 -3.56 -9.06 8.81
CA ASN A 88 -2.60 -9.19 9.91
C ASN A 88 -3.19 -8.90 11.30
N GLN A 89 -4.52 -8.74 11.42
CA GLN A 89 -5.21 -8.66 12.70
C GLN A 89 -5.85 -10.01 13.07
N GLY A 90 -5.48 -10.55 14.23
CA GLY A 90 -5.98 -11.84 14.72
C GLY A 90 -7.40 -11.85 15.31
N SER A 91 -8.06 -10.70 15.44
CA SER A 91 -9.44 -10.59 15.95
C SER A 91 -10.26 -9.59 15.15
N ASP A 92 -11.55 -9.89 14.97
CA ASP A 92 -12.50 -9.04 14.27
C ASP A 92 -12.70 -7.67 14.94
N THR A 93 -12.61 -7.60 16.26
CA THR A 93 -12.64 -6.31 16.98
C THR A 93 -11.45 -5.44 16.61
N ARG A 94 -10.24 -6.02 16.49
CA ARG A 94 -9.03 -5.29 16.10
C ARG A 94 -9.06 -4.89 14.62
N ARG A 95 -9.60 -5.77 13.77
CA ARG A 95 -9.89 -5.46 12.36
C ARG A 95 -10.81 -4.25 12.24
N GLY A 96 -11.95 -4.27 12.93
CA GLY A 96 -12.90 -3.17 12.94
C GLY A 96 -12.28 -1.85 13.41
N MET A 97 -11.54 -1.87 14.52
CA MET A 97 -10.82 -0.68 14.98
C MET A 97 -9.76 -0.20 13.97
N GLY A 98 -9.06 -1.12 13.31
CA GLY A 98 -8.09 -0.80 12.25
C GLY A 98 -8.74 -0.02 11.10
N VAL A 99 -9.91 -0.44 10.63
CA VAL A 99 -10.68 0.28 9.59
C VAL A 99 -11.07 1.68 10.05
N ILE A 100 -11.52 1.81 11.30
CA ILE A 100 -11.95 3.10 11.86
C ILE A 100 -10.75 4.07 11.92
N ILE A 101 -9.62 3.63 12.47
CA ILE A 101 -8.39 4.43 12.56
C ILE A 101 -7.91 4.81 11.16
N PHE A 102 -7.89 3.86 10.22
CA PHE A 102 -7.48 4.11 8.84
C PHE A 102 -8.35 5.19 8.18
N ASN A 103 -9.68 5.10 8.33
CA ASN A 103 -10.61 6.10 7.79
C ASN A 103 -10.45 7.46 8.48
N ALA A 104 -10.27 7.49 9.80
CA ALA A 104 -10.06 8.74 10.55
C ALA A 104 -8.82 9.49 10.06
N VAL A 105 -7.69 8.79 9.89
CA VAL A 105 -6.46 9.36 9.33
C VAL A 105 -6.67 9.77 7.86
N GLY A 106 -7.40 8.96 7.09
CA GLY A 106 -7.78 9.27 5.71
C GLY A 106 -8.42 10.65 5.57
N GLN A 107 -9.34 10.99 6.48
CA GLN A 107 -10.03 12.29 6.49
C GLN A 107 -9.13 13.48 6.87
N CYS A 108 -7.95 13.26 7.47
CA CYS A 108 -6.98 14.32 7.71
C CYS A 108 -6.16 14.68 6.45
N SER A 109 -6.11 13.79 5.46
CA SER A 109 -5.28 13.95 4.25
C SER A 109 -5.63 15.20 3.42
N PRO A 110 -6.92 15.57 3.22
CA PRO A 110 -7.29 16.79 2.49
C PRO A 110 -6.74 18.07 3.12
N PHE A 111 -6.68 18.15 4.46
CA PHE A 111 -6.14 19.31 5.17
C PHE A 111 -4.65 19.49 4.93
N LEU A 112 -3.89 18.39 4.92
CA LEU A 112 -2.48 18.43 4.51
C LEU A 112 -2.36 18.83 3.03
N GLY A 113 -3.16 18.22 2.16
CA GLY A 113 -3.14 18.50 0.72
C GLY A 113 -3.39 19.97 0.39
N SER A 114 -4.36 20.62 1.05
CA SER A 114 -4.67 22.03 0.82
C SER A 114 -3.54 22.98 1.24
N ASN A 115 -2.74 22.59 2.24
CA ASN A 115 -1.62 23.40 2.74
C ASN A 115 -0.31 23.18 1.95
N ILE A 116 -0.11 21.96 1.41
CA ILE A 116 1.11 21.57 0.69
C ILE A 116 1.16 22.17 -0.73
N PHE A 117 0.02 22.57 -1.31
CA PHE A 117 -0.09 23.13 -2.66
C PHE A 117 -0.59 24.59 -2.65
N PRO A 118 0.18 25.56 -2.12
CA PRO A 118 -0.23 26.95 -2.10
C PRO A 118 -0.35 27.52 -3.52
N ARG A 119 -1.42 28.30 -3.77
CA ARG A 119 -1.69 28.89 -5.10
C ARG A 119 -0.54 29.78 -5.62
N SER A 120 0.27 30.34 -4.71
CA SER A 120 1.44 31.16 -5.01
C SER A 120 2.59 30.41 -5.69
N GLU A 121 2.65 29.08 -5.60
CA GLU A 121 3.69 28.25 -6.21
C GLU A 121 3.27 27.61 -7.55
N GLY A 122 2.12 28.00 -8.07
CA GLY A 122 1.71 27.65 -9.43
C GLY A 122 2.70 28.21 -10.46
N PRO A 123 2.90 27.56 -11.63
CA PRO A 123 2.24 26.35 -12.14
C PRO A 123 3.01 25.04 -11.91
N ARG A 124 4.10 25.07 -11.13
CA ARG A 124 4.96 23.89 -10.90
C ARG A 124 4.70 23.20 -9.57
N TYR A 125 4.37 23.93 -8.51
CA TYR A 125 4.13 23.38 -7.18
C TYR A 125 5.26 22.45 -6.70
N VAL A 126 6.51 22.82 -6.94
CA VAL A 126 7.69 21.94 -6.72
C VAL A 126 7.76 21.47 -5.27
N ARG A 127 7.49 22.34 -4.29
CA ARG A 127 7.49 21.94 -2.88
C ARG A 127 6.43 20.89 -2.60
N GLY A 128 5.23 21.06 -3.14
CA GLY A 128 4.15 20.09 -2.96
C GLY A 128 4.49 18.72 -3.54
N GLN A 129 5.04 18.69 -4.75
CA GLN A 129 5.49 17.45 -5.39
C GLN A 129 6.64 16.78 -4.61
N ALA A 130 7.61 17.55 -4.10
CA ALA A 130 8.72 17.03 -3.30
C ALA A 130 8.24 16.46 -1.96
N ILE A 131 7.29 17.12 -1.29
CA ILE A 131 6.68 16.62 -0.06
C ILE A 131 5.93 15.31 -0.33
N SER A 132 5.14 15.23 -1.42
CA SER A 132 4.47 13.99 -1.84
C SER A 132 5.46 12.86 -2.15
N ALA A 133 6.58 13.15 -2.82
CA ALA A 133 7.65 12.18 -3.03
C ALA A 133 8.23 11.68 -1.69
N GLY A 134 8.45 12.59 -0.73
CA GLY A 134 8.89 12.26 0.62
C GLY A 134 7.92 11.34 1.36
N PHE A 135 6.62 11.61 1.29
CA PHE A 135 5.59 10.72 1.87
C PHE A 135 5.57 9.34 1.20
N MET A 136 5.78 9.25 -0.12
CA MET A 136 5.88 7.96 -0.82
C MET A 136 7.13 7.18 -0.41
N ALA A 137 8.27 7.85 -0.26
CA ALA A 137 9.48 7.23 0.26
C ALA A 137 9.29 6.73 1.70
N PHE A 138 8.65 7.54 2.55
CA PHE A 138 8.32 7.17 3.92
C PHE A 138 7.36 5.96 3.97
N ASN A 139 6.34 5.93 3.09
CA ASN A 139 5.44 4.78 2.96
C ASN A 139 6.20 3.51 2.55
N CYS A 140 7.14 3.61 1.61
CA CYS A 140 8.01 2.50 1.23
C CYS A 140 8.82 1.98 2.42
N MET A 141 9.43 2.87 3.20
CA MET A 141 10.20 2.50 4.39
C MET A 141 9.32 1.81 5.43
N LEU A 142 8.12 2.36 5.68
CA LEU A 142 7.19 1.79 6.65
C LEU A 142 6.67 0.42 6.21
N ALA A 143 6.37 0.24 4.93
CA ALA A 143 5.96 -1.05 4.36
C ALA A 143 7.07 -2.11 4.52
N LEU A 144 8.32 -1.75 4.22
CA LEU A 144 9.46 -2.66 4.41
C LEU A 144 9.69 -2.97 5.90
N ALA A 145 9.61 -1.96 6.77
CA ALA A 145 9.75 -2.14 8.21
C ALA A 145 8.69 -3.09 8.77
N LEU A 146 7.41 -2.85 8.45
CA LEU A 146 6.31 -3.71 8.86
C LEU A 146 6.51 -5.13 8.33
N ARG A 147 6.85 -5.30 7.05
CA ARG A 147 7.18 -6.62 6.49
C ARG A 147 8.31 -7.31 7.27
N THR A 148 9.40 -6.61 7.60
CA THR A 148 10.50 -7.22 8.36
C THR A 148 10.08 -7.63 9.77
N LEU A 149 9.21 -6.85 10.42
CA LEU A 149 8.63 -7.20 11.72
C LEU A 149 7.75 -8.45 11.60
N LEU A 150 6.90 -8.53 10.57
CA LEU A 150 6.04 -9.70 10.34
C LEU A 150 6.87 -10.96 10.02
N VAL A 151 7.96 -10.86 9.25
CA VAL A 151 8.92 -11.97 9.05
C VAL A 151 9.53 -12.39 10.39
N TRP A 152 9.92 -11.43 11.23
CA TRP A 152 10.51 -11.72 12.53
C TRP A 152 9.51 -12.39 13.48
N GLU A 153 8.27 -11.94 13.51
CA GLU A 153 7.20 -12.57 14.29
C GLU A 153 6.87 -13.98 13.79
N ASN A 154 6.76 -14.18 12.46
CA ASN A 154 6.58 -15.51 11.88
C ASN A 154 7.71 -16.45 12.29
N ARG A 155 8.98 -15.99 12.25
CA ARG A 155 10.13 -16.78 12.73
C ARG A 155 10.06 -17.11 14.22
N LYS A 156 9.51 -16.22 15.04
CA LYS A 156 9.33 -16.44 16.48
C LYS A 156 8.23 -17.47 16.74
N LEU A 157 7.15 -17.43 15.97
CA LEU A 157 6.08 -18.43 16.00
C LEU A 157 6.57 -19.80 15.55
N ASP A 158 7.35 -19.86 14.46
CA ASP A 158 7.99 -21.10 13.98
C ASP A 158 8.89 -21.73 15.05
N LYS A 159 9.65 -20.91 15.81
CA LYS A 159 10.47 -21.41 16.92
C LYS A 159 9.64 -21.95 18.10
N ARG A 160 8.46 -21.38 18.36
CA ARG A 160 7.63 -21.73 19.52
C ARG A 160 6.74 -22.95 19.26
N TYR A 161 6.24 -23.09 18.04
CA TYR A 161 5.24 -24.10 17.68
C TYR A 161 5.72 -25.08 16.58
N GLY A 162 6.96 -24.96 16.08
CA GLY A 162 7.44 -25.71 14.90
C GLY A 162 6.99 -25.05 13.60
N THR A 163 7.52 -25.46 12.45
CA THR A 163 7.07 -24.91 11.15
C THR A 163 5.67 -25.41 10.78
N LEU A 164 4.93 -24.65 9.99
CA LEU A 164 3.60 -25.05 9.51
C LEU A 164 3.61 -26.37 8.73
N ALA A 165 4.68 -26.63 7.98
CA ALA A 165 4.84 -27.89 7.25
C ALA A 165 4.98 -29.09 8.20
N GLU A 166 5.69 -28.91 9.32
CA GLU A 166 5.80 -29.93 10.36
C GLU A 166 4.48 -30.13 11.09
N ARG A 167 3.75 -29.05 11.39
CA ARG A 167 2.43 -29.13 12.03
C ARG A 167 1.37 -29.75 11.12
N ALA A 168 1.34 -29.39 9.84
CA ALA A 168 0.46 -30.00 8.86
C ALA A 168 0.72 -31.50 8.72
N ARG A 169 1.99 -31.92 8.69
CA ARG A 169 2.38 -33.35 8.68
C ARG A 169 1.96 -34.08 9.96
N GLN A 170 2.25 -33.52 11.14
CA GLN A 170 1.87 -34.12 12.42
C GLN A 170 0.35 -34.28 12.57
N ARG A 171 -0.42 -33.39 11.94
CA ARG A 171 -1.89 -33.41 11.99
C ARG A 171 -2.50 -34.40 11.03
N ASP A 172 -1.91 -34.53 9.84
CA ASP A 172 -2.26 -35.56 8.85
C ASP A 172 -1.95 -36.96 9.40
N GLU A 173 -0.82 -37.11 10.10
CA GLU A 173 -0.44 -38.34 10.81
C GLU A 173 -1.36 -38.69 11.99
N ARG A 174 -1.97 -37.68 12.65
CA ARG A 174 -2.89 -37.89 13.79
C ARG A 174 -4.36 -38.06 13.40
N GLY A 175 -4.72 -37.83 12.13
CA GLY A 175 -6.11 -37.90 11.67
C GLY A 175 -7.06 -36.87 12.32
N GLU A 176 -6.52 -35.80 12.91
CA GLU A 176 -7.30 -34.76 13.58
C GLU A 176 -7.94 -33.82 12.54
N GLN A 177 -9.29 -33.83 12.47
CA GLN A 177 -10.03 -32.82 11.71
C GLN A 177 -9.75 -31.41 12.23
N THR A 178 -9.90 -30.42 11.36
CA THR A 178 -9.68 -29.01 11.63
C THR A 178 -10.36 -28.54 12.91
N VAL A 179 -9.63 -28.58 14.03
CA VAL A 179 -9.97 -27.85 15.24
C VAL A 179 -10.22 -26.42 14.79
N VAL A 180 -11.45 -25.96 15.03
CA VAL A 180 -11.92 -24.61 14.71
C VAL A 180 -10.80 -23.66 15.10
N ALA A 181 -10.25 -22.92 14.13
CA ALA A 181 -9.17 -22.00 14.35
C ALA A 181 -9.51 -21.16 15.58
N GLU A 182 -8.75 -21.32 16.65
CA GLU A 182 -8.92 -20.53 17.86
C GLU A 182 -8.77 -19.07 17.42
N GLU A 183 -9.88 -18.31 17.44
CA GLU A 183 -9.84 -16.89 17.12
C GLU A 183 -8.80 -16.27 18.04
N ASN A 184 -7.83 -15.57 17.45
CA ASN A 184 -6.64 -14.96 18.08
C ASN A 184 -5.40 -15.85 18.20
N TYR A 185 -4.35 -15.48 17.47
CA TYR A 185 -2.94 -15.74 17.79
C TYR A 185 -2.61 -17.17 18.24
N GLY A 186 -3.40 -18.14 17.78
CA GLY A 186 -3.24 -19.55 18.08
C GLY A 186 -2.03 -20.13 17.36
N PRO A 187 -1.76 -21.43 17.53
CA PRO A 187 -0.62 -22.10 16.91
C PRO A 187 -0.60 -21.85 15.40
N ASP A 188 -1.75 -21.95 14.72
CA ASP A 188 -1.88 -21.89 13.26
C ASP A 188 -1.93 -20.48 12.66
N TYR A 189 -1.79 -19.43 13.47
CA TYR A 189 -1.81 -18.05 13.00
C TYR A 189 -0.50 -17.66 12.30
N ILE A 190 -0.60 -16.98 11.15
CA ILE A 190 0.55 -16.55 10.32
C ILE A 190 0.28 -15.15 9.82
N TYR A 191 1.31 -14.31 9.89
CA TYR A 191 1.26 -12.99 9.29
C TYR A 191 1.54 -13.03 7.79
N GLU A 192 0.73 -12.29 7.03
CA GLU A 192 0.96 -12.06 5.60
C GLU A 192 2.10 -11.06 5.40
N LEU A 193 3.10 -11.46 4.61
CA LEU A 193 4.32 -10.68 4.34
C LEU A 193 4.13 -9.62 3.26
#